data_AF-A0A2S6QU67-F1
#
_entry.id   AF-A0A2S6QU67-F1
#
_cell.length_a   1.000
_cell.length_b   1.000
_cell.length_c   1.000
_cell.angle_alpha   90.00
_cell.angle_beta   90.00
_cell.angle_gamma   90.00
#
_symmetry.space_group_name_H-M   'P 1'
#
loop_
_entity.id
_entity.type
_entity.pdbx_description
1 polymer ?
#
loop_
_entity_poly.entity_id
_entity_poly.type
_entity_poly.pdbx_seq_one_letter_code
_entity_poly.pdbx_strand_id
1 'polypeptide(L)'
;MKLSISRETLFKQLKHTQSIVEKRTSIAILSNVRLKATGNMLETTATNNDITVQGKTEAFVEQEGVTTVSAHKLFEIVAKIPEGIMVGIDLSNEGDRLSITAGKAQFSLACLNADAFPDMTRVDDGVTFNLASADLKRILAKALFAVSTEETRQYLNGVYMHVATDGDETALRFVSTDGHRLARLELSLPEGAKELNGVIIPRRTVVELRKLAETCDELKLTINDKKLQAEAGDLIFTSKLIDGTFPDYQRVIPSDNKKEMDVSRQALMQAVDRVSILSHEKSRSIKFGLHKDNLMISANNPDQENALEEVKVE
;
A
#
# COMPACT_ATOMS: atom_id res chain seq x y z
N MET A 1 -26.65 19.34 -4.00
CA MET A 1 -26.31 17.95 -4.39
C MET A 1 -27.39 17.04 -3.85
N LYS A 2 -28.00 16.22 -4.69
CA LYS A 2 -28.96 15.20 -4.31
C LYS A 2 -28.83 13.99 -5.23
N LEU A 3 -28.60 12.81 -4.66
CA LEU A 3 -28.41 11.58 -5.41
C LEU A 3 -28.89 10.35 -4.65
N SER A 4 -29.08 9.25 -5.37
CA SER A 4 -29.26 7.92 -4.80
C SER A 4 -28.33 6.90 -5.46
N ILE A 5 -27.84 5.94 -4.66
CA ILE A 5 -26.88 4.93 -5.07
C ILE A 5 -27.10 3.64 -4.27
N SER A 6 -26.85 2.47 -4.85
CA SER A 6 -26.93 1.23 -4.08
C SER A 6 -25.85 1.18 -3.00
N ARG A 7 -26.17 0.58 -1.85
CA ARG A 7 -25.23 0.43 -0.74
C ARG A 7 -23.95 -0.27 -1.16
N GLU A 8 -24.03 -1.33 -1.97
CA GLU A 8 -22.89 -2.14 -2.41
C GLU A 8 -21.89 -1.31 -3.21
N THR A 9 -22.41 -0.54 -4.16
CA THR A 9 -21.63 0.32 -5.04
C THR A 9 -20.94 1.43 -4.25
N LEU A 10 -21.69 2.11 -3.36
CA LEU A 10 -21.12 3.14 -2.49
C LEU A 10 -20.08 2.57 -1.52
N PHE A 11 -20.36 1.40 -0.92
CA PHE A 11 -19.43 0.72 -0.01
C PHE A 11 -18.11 0.37 -0.69
N LYS A 12 -18.18 -0.20 -1.90
CA LYS A 12 -16.99 -0.57 -2.69
C LYS A 12 -16.12 0.66 -2.96
N GLN A 13 -16.71 1.77 -3.38
CA GLN A 13 -15.98 3.03 -3.63
C GLN A 13 -15.33 3.57 -2.35
N LEU A 14 -16.11 3.67 -1.27
CA LEU A 14 -15.63 4.26 -0.02
C LEU A 14 -14.52 3.46 0.66
N LYS A 15 -14.48 2.13 0.46
CA LYS A 15 -13.44 1.24 1.02
C LYS A 15 -12.03 1.68 0.61
N HIS A 16 -11.86 2.16 -0.61
CA HIS A 16 -10.55 2.57 -1.14
C HIS A 16 -10.20 4.01 -0.76
N THR A 17 -11.17 4.92 -0.75
CA THR A 17 -10.91 6.30 -0.33
C THR A 17 -10.66 6.39 1.17
N GLN A 18 -11.33 5.58 2.00
CA GLN A 18 -11.17 5.60 3.45
C GLN A 18 -9.80 5.06 3.90
N SER A 19 -9.20 4.10 3.16
CA SER A 19 -7.98 3.42 3.60
C SER A 19 -6.76 4.35 3.68
N ILE A 20 -6.76 5.43 2.89
CA ILE A 20 -5.67 6.41 2.86
C ILE A 20 -5.86 7.55 3.87
N VAL A 21 -7.05 7.68 4.47
CA VAL A 21 -7.37 8.75 5.42
C VAL A 21 -6.83 8.41 6.80
N GLU A 22 -6.00 9.29 7.36
CA GLU A 22 -5.44 9.11 8.69
C GLU A 22 -6.50 9.24 9.77
N LYS A 23 -6.40 8.43 10.83
CA LYS A 23 -7.30 8.53 11.99
C LYS A 23 -7.07 9.81 12.79
N ARG A 24 -5.87 10.39 12.73
CA ARG A 24 -5.48 11.62 13.40
C ARG A 24 -4.70 12.48 12.41
N THR A 25 -5.21 13.66 12.12
CA THR A 25 -4.54 14.67 11.30
C THR A 25 -4.82 16.05 11.91
N SER A 26 -3.85 16.96 11.81
CA SER A 26 -4.02 18.35 12.22
C SER A 26 -4.87 19.16 11.23
N ILE A 27 -4.99 18.68 9.98
CA ILE A 27 -5.73 19.35 8.91
C ILE A 27 -7.07 18.66 8.73
N ALA A 28 -8.14 19.26 9.27
CA ALA A 28 -9.47 18.65 9.32
C ALA A 28 -10.01 18.19 7.96
N ILE A 29 -9.77 18.95 6.88
CA ILE A 29 -10.26 18.62 5.53
C ILE A 29 -9.65 17.30 4.99
N LEU A 30 -8.46 16.89 5.45
CA LEU A 30 -7.83 15.62 5.07
C LEU A 30 -8.46 14.40 5.77
N SER A 31 -9.31 14.62 6.79
CA SER A 31 -10.15 13.56 7.38
C SER A 31 -11.42 13.29 6.56
N ASN A 32 -11.69 14.12 5.55
CA ASN A 32 -12.88 14.02 4.73
C ASN A 32 -12.60 13.32 3.40
N VAL A 33 -13.66 12.70 2.87
CA VAL A 33 -13.77 12.34 1.46
C VAL A 33 -14.55 13.46 0.77
N ARG A 34 -14.03 13.90 -0.37
CA ARG A 34 -14.74 14.80 -1.29
C ARG A 34 -15.70 13.98 -2.14
N LEU A 35 -16.96 14.41 -2.18
CA LEU A 35 -18.00 13.84 -3.01
C LEU A 35 -18.33 14.86 -4.11
N LYS A 36 -18.33 14.43 -5.36
CA LYS A 36 -18.77 15.24 -6.49
C LYS A 36 -19.77 14.46 -7.32
N ALA A 37 -20.98 15.00 -7.46
CA ALA A 37 -22.05 14.42 -8.25
C ALA A 37 -22.23 15.25 -9.52
N THR A 38 -22.09 14.62 -10.69
CA THR A 38 -22.18 15.29 -11.99
C THR A 38 -22.69 14.30 -13.04
N GLY A 39 -23.66 14.68 -13.86
CA GLY A 39 -24.37 13.76 -14.75
C GLY A 39 -24.92 12.57 -13.97
N ASN A 40 -24.64 11.34 -14.43
CA ASN A 40 -25.06 10.11 -13.74
C ASN A 40 -23.92 9.48 -12.89
N MET A 41 -22.96 10.30 -12.44
CA MET A 41 -21.76 9.80 -11.78
C MET A 41 -21.56 10.44 -10.41
N LEU A 42 -21.15 9.61 -9.45
CA LEU A 42 -20.54 10.02 -8.19
C LEU A 42 -19.03 9.79 -8.27
N GLU A 43 -18.27 10.85 -8.09
CA GLU A 43 -16.82 10.82 -7.90
C GLU A 43 -16.50 10.98 -6.41
N THR A 44 -15.68 10.09 -5.88
CA THR A 44 -15.17 10.14 -4.50
C THR A 44 -13.67 10.35 -4.52
N THR A 45 -13.17 11.35 -3.80
CA THR A 45 -11.73 11.62 -3.66
C THR A 45 -11.34 11.68 -2.19
N ALA A 46 -10.30 10.96 -1.80
CA ALA A 46 -9.59 11.18 -0.54
C ALA A 46 -8.11 11.49 -0.80
N THR A 47 -7.46 12.19 0.13
CA THR A 47 -6.03 12.46 0.07
C THR A 47 -5.44 12.65 1.46
N ASN A 48 -4.16 12.31 1.62
CA ASN A 48 -3.35 12.68 2.78
C ASN A 48 -2.14 13.55 2.38
N ASN A 49 -2.24 14.30 1.28
CA ASN A 49 -1.19 15.08 0.60
C ASN A 49 -0.11 14.28 -0.13
N ASP A 50 0.16 13.04 0.27
CA ASP A 50 1.17 12.19 -0.38
C ASP A 50 0.56 11.12 -1.26
N ILE A 51 -0.66 10.70 -0.94
CA ILE A 51 -1.47 9.73 -1.68
C ILE A 51 -2.84 10.35 -1.90
N THR A 52 -3.34 10.23 -3.12
CA THR A 52 -4.70 10.58 -3.51
C THR A 52 -5.35 9.35 -4.15
N VAL A 53 -6.57 9.05 -3.73
CA VAL A 53 -7.41 8.01 -4.34
C VAL A 53 -8.67 8.66 -4.84
N GLN A 54 -8.93 8.49 -6.14
CA GLN A 54 -10.14 8.91 -6.80
C GLN A 54 -10.86 7.68 -7.33
N GLY A 55 -12.17 7.64 -7.14
CA GLY A 55 -13.04 6.59 -7.66
C GLY A 55 -14.26 7.18 -8.32
N LYS A 56 -14.72 6.56 -9.40
CA LYS A 56 -15.94 6.94 -10.10
C LYS A 56 -16.92 5.79 -10.11
N THR A 57 -18.20 6.12 -9.95
CA THR A 57 -19.27 5.14 -10.02
C THR A 57 -20.56 5.75 -10.51
N GLU A 58 -21.41 4.94 -11.13
CA GLU A 58 -22.75 5.35 -11.50
C GLU A 58 -23.61 5.60 -10.25
N ALA A 59 -24.42 6.66 -10.32
CA ALA A 59 -25.41 7.04 -9.33
C ALA A 59 -26.57 7.76 -10.00
N PHE A 60 -27.77 7.67 -9.43
CA PHE A 60 -28.90 8.48 -9.89
C PHE A 60 -28.80 9.86 -9.25
N VAL A 61 -28.38 10.86 -10.02
CA VAL A 61 -28.19 12.23 -9.54
C VAL A 61 -29.38 13.09 -9.95
N GLU A 62 -30.14 13.56 -8.97
CA GLU A 62 -31.25 14.51 -9.17
C GLU A 62 -30.75 15.95 -9.24
N GLN A 63 -29.72 16.25 -8.45
CA GLN A 63 -29.12 17.56 -8.38
C GLN A 63 -27.60 17.44 -8.22
N GLU A 64 -26.86 18.03 -9.15
CA GLU A 64 -25.41 18.06 -9.09
C GLU A 64 -24.89 18.81 -7.85
N GLY A 65 -23.61 18.63 -7.56
CA GLY A 65 -22.91 19.46 -6.58
C GLY A 65 -21.63 18.81 -6.07
N VAL A 66 -21.02 19.46 -5.11
CA VAL A 66 -19.76 19.03 -4.49
C VAL A 66 -19.78 19.33 -3.00
N THR A 67 -19.23 18.43 -2.19
CA THR A 67 -19.06 18.65 -0.75
C THR A 67 -17.93 17.76 -0.22
N THR A 68 -17.60 17.89 1.06
CA THR A 68 -16.70 16.98 1.74
C THR A 68 -17.31 16.56 3.08
N VAL A 69 -17.14 15.29 3.45
CA VAL A 69 -17.63 14.73 4.71
C VAL A 69 -16.64 13.75 5.29
N SER A 70 -16.69 13.51 6.60
CA SER A 70 -15.78 12.57 7.27
C SER A 70 -15.79 11.20 6.60
N ALA A 71 -14.63 10.79 6.07
CA ALA A 71 -14.49 9.54 5.32
C ALA A 71 -14.78 8.31 6.20
N HIS A 72 -14.25 8.30 7.42
CA HIS A 72 -14.47 7.21 8.39
C HIS A 72 -15.94 7.09 8.79
N LYS A 73 -16.60 8.20 9.13
CA LYS A 73 -18.02 8.17 9.53
C LYS A 73 -18.92 7.72 8.38
N LEU A 74 -18.72 8.26 7.18
CA LEU A 74 -19.50 7.88 6.01
C LEU A 74 -19.31 6.38 5.69
N PHE A 75 -18.05 5.90 5.70
CA PHE A 75 -17.76 4.49 5.48
C PHE A 75 -18.43 3.59 6.53
N GLU A 76 -18.31 3.91 7.82
CA GLU A 76 -18.93 3.11 8.90
C GLU A 76 -20.45 3.07 8.82
N ILE A 77 -21.09 4.19 8.44
CA ILE A 77 -22.53 4.24 8.21
C ILE A 77 -22.90 3.28 7.08
N VAL A 78 -22.27 3.42 5.91
CA VAL A 78 -22.57 2.60 4.73
C VAL A 78 -22.28 1.12 4.96
N ALA A 79 -21.21 0.80 5.71
CA ALA A 79 -20.86 -0.56 6.08
C ALA A 79 -21.97 -1.26 6.88
N LYS A 80 -22.67 -0.52 7.74
CA LYS A 80 -23.73 -1.04 8.63
C LYS A 80 -25.12 -1.04 8.02
N ILE A 81 -25.32 -0.41 6.85
CA ILE A 81 -26.57 -0.48 6.11
C ILE A 81 -26.69 -1.90 5.51
N PRO A 82 -27.85 -2.59 5.68
CA PRO A 82 -28.10 -3.88 5.05
C PRO A 82 -27.93 -3.87 3.52
N GLU A 83 -27.56 -5.00 2.96
CA GLU A 83 -27.45 -5.18 1.51
C GLU A 83 -28.81 -5.02 0.81
N GLY A 84 -28.77 -4.59 -0.46
CA GLY A 84 -29.94 -4.35 -1.31
C GLY A 84 -30.67 -3.02 -1.05
N ILE A 85 -30.20 -2.20 -0.11
CA ILE A 85 -30.80 -0.90 0.21
C ILE A 85 -30.18 0.21 -0.65
N MET A 86 -31.03 1.09 -1.19
CA MET A 86 -30.61 2.34 -1.80
C MET A 86 -30.27 3.37 -0.72
N VAL A 87 -29.12 4.03 -0.88
CA VAL A 87 -28.64 5.11 -0.04
C VAL A 87 -28.95 6.44 -0.74
N GLY A 88 -29.80 7.26 -0.12
CA GLY A 88 -30.03 8.65 -0.51
C GLY A 88 -28.99 9.56 0.14
N ILE A 89 -28.45 10.48 -0.63
CA ILE A 89 -27.51 11.51 -0.18
C ILE A 89 -28.07 12.88 -0.60
N ASP A 90 -28.25 13.77 0.37
CA ASP A 90 -28.83 15.10 0.16
C ASP A 90 -28.02 16.16 0.92
N LEU A 91 -27.49 17.14 0.21
CA LEU A 91 -26.71 18.24 0.75
C LEU A 91 -27.64 19.42 1.07
N SER A 92 -27.59 19.93 2.31
CA SER A 92 -28.37 21.09 2.75
C SER A 92 -28.16 22.30 1.83
N ASN A 93 -29.16 23.18 1.77
CA ASN A 93 -29.06 24.42 1.00
C ASN A 93 -27.92 25.32 1.50
N GLU A 94 -27.59 25.30 2.80
CA GLU A 94 -26.44 26.01 3.35
C GLU A 94 -25.10 25.33 3.02
N GLY A 95 -25.11 24.07 2.55
CA GLY A 95 -23.90 23.30 2.18
C GLY A 95 -23.08 22.76 3.36
N ASP A 96 -23.58 22.90 4.58
CA ASP A 96 -22.89 22.57 5.84
C ASP A 96 -23.26 21.19 6.40
N ARG A 97 -24.29 20.54 5.85
CA ARG A 97 -24.80 19.24 6.30
C ARG A 97 -25.12 18.30 5.16
N LEU A 98 -24.65 17.06 5.27
CA LEU A 98 -25.01 15.96 4.39
C LEU A 98 -25.97 15.02 5.10
N SER A 99 -27.21 14.94 4.61
CA SER A 99 -28.20 13.95 5.03
C SER A 99 -27.96 12.65 4.27
N ILE A 100 -27.96 11.53 5.00
CA ILE A 100 -27.84 10.18 4.45
C ILE A 100 -29.08 9.40 4.88
N THR A 101 -29.85 8.89 3.92
CA THR A 101 -31.07 8.12 4.17
C THR A 101 -30.95 6.71 3.60
N ALA A 102 -31.39 5.71 4.37
CA ALA A 102 -31.37 4.32 3.93
C ALA A 102 -32.50 3.54 4.62
N GLY A 103 -33.58 3.27 3.88
CA GLY A 103 -34.81 2.72 4.45
C GLY A 103 -35.36 3.63 5.56
N LYS A 104 -35.37 3.15 6.80
CA LYS A 104 -35.84 3.92 7.98
C LYS A 104 -34.74 4.68 8.70
N ALA A 105 -33.48 4.47 8.33
CA ALA A 105 -32.35 5.13 8.96
C ALA A 105 -32.09 6.50 8.31
N GLN A 106 -31.80 7.49 9.15
CA GLN A 106 -31.39 8.83 8.72
C GLN A 106 -30.20 9.27 9.56
N PHE A 107 -29.17 9.77 8.88
CA PHE A 107 -27.96 10.31 9.49
C PHE A 107 -27.70 11.71 8.96
N SER A 108 -27.04 12.56 9.75
CA SER A 108 -26.59 13.88 9.32
C SER A 108 -25.12 14.06 9.68
N LEU A 109 -24.28 14.35 8.68
CA LEU A 109 -22.86 14.62 8.85
C LEU A 109 -22.58 16.10 8.60
N ALA A 110 -21.67 16.67 9.38
CA ALA A 110 -21.14 18.00 9.10
C ALA A 110 -20.24 17.97 7.86
N CYS A 111 -20.39 18.98 7.01
CA CYS A 111 -19.60 19.17 5.81
C CYS A 111 -18.52 20.23 6.04
N LEU A 112 -17.46 20.15 5.24
CA LEU A 112 -16.52 21.26 5.05
C LEU A 112 -16.55 21.70 3.60
N ASN A 113 -16.24 22.98 3.36
CA ASN A 113 -16.20 23.55 2.01
C ASN A 113 -15.24 22.75 1.12
N ALA A 114 -15.72 22.30 -0.04
CA ALA A 114 -14.95 21.55 -1.01
C ALA A 114 -13.84 22.35 -1.69
N ASP A 115 -13.93 23.68 -1.72
CA ASP A 115 -12.89 24.56 -2.27
C ASP A 115 -11.61 24.53 -1.42
N ALA A 116 -11.71 24.12 -0.15
CA ALA A 116 -10.55 23.92 0.72
C ALA A 116 -9.90 22.53 0.54
N PHE A 117 -10.47 21.65 -0.29
CA PHE A 117 -9.91 20.32 -0.53
C PHE A 117 -8.71 20.43 -1.48
N PRO A 118 -7.58 19.74 -1.21
CA PRO A 118 -6.37 19.89 -2.01
C PRO A 118 -6.58 19.56 -3.49
N ASP A 119 -5.87 20.29 -4.36
CA ASP A 119 -5.87 20.05 -5.80
C ASP A 119 -5.34 18.66 -6.14
N MET A 120 -6.05 18.00 -7.06
CA MET A 120 -5.67 16.71 -7.59
C MET A 120 -4.84 16.92 -8.85
N THR A 121 -3.60 16.47 -8.84
CA THR A 121 -2.73 16.53 -10.03
C THR A 121 -2.48 15.11 -10.53
N ARG A 122 -3.15 14.77 -11.64
CA ARG A 122 -2.93 13.54 -12.40
C ARG A 122 -1.50 13.51 -12.93
N VAL A 123 -0.99 12.30 -13.14
CA VAL A 123 0.29 12.08 -13.81
C VAL A 123 -0.05 11.83 -15.27
N ASP A 124 0.17 12.84 -16.11
CA ASP A 124 -0.12 12.80 -17.55
C ASP A 124 1.17 12.61 -18.38
N ASP A 125 2.33 12.66 -17.73
CA ASP A 125 3.67 12.48 -18.28
C ASP A 125 4.39 11.30 -17.61
N GLY A 126 5.24 10.59 -18.35
CA GLY A 126 6.08 9.52 -17.81
C GLY A 126 5.94 8.19 -18.51
N VAL A 127 6.59 7.18 -17.93
CA VAL A 127 6.67 5.82 -18.48
C VAL A 127 5.41 5.07 -18.06
N THR A 128 4.73 4.47 -19.03
CA THR A 128 3.46 3.75 -18.81
C THR A 128 3.58 2.29 -19.22
N PHE A 129 3.14 1.39 -18.35
CA PHE A 129 3.15 -0.04 -18.57
C PHE A 129 2.11 -0.73 -17.67
N ASN A 130 1.77 -1.97 -18.02
CA ASN A 130 0.83 -2.78 -17.24
C ASN A 130 1.56 -3.83 -16.39
N LEU A 131 0.99 -4.16 -15.23
CA LEU A 131 1.44 -5.26 -14.38
C LEU A 131 0.26 -6.11 -13.92
N ALA A 132 0.43 -7.43 -14.00
CA ALA A 132 -0.52 -8.37 -13.41
C ALA A 132 -0.62 -8.15 -11.90
N SER A 133 -1.85 -8.01 -11.39
CA SER A 133 -2.14 -7.80 -9.97
C SER A 133 -1.57 -8.91 -9.09
N ALA A 134 -1.57 -10.16 -9.58
CA ALA A 134 -1.02 -11.30 -8.84
C ALA A 134 0.49 -11.13 -8.57
N ASP A 135 1.24 -10.71 -9.59
CA ASP A 135 2.68 -10.45 -9.47
C ASP A 135 2.97 -9.24 -8.59
N LEU A 136 2.23 -8.15 -8.79
CA LEU A 136 2.38 -6.96 -7.97
C LEU A 136 2.12 -7.24 -6.49
N LYS A 137 1.04 -7.96 -6.16
CA LYS A 137 0.73 -8.38 -4.78
C LYS A 137 1.86 -9.21 -4.17
N ARG A 138 2.35 -10.20 -4.92
CA ARG A 138 3.41 -11.11 -4.47
C ARG A 138 4.72 -10.37 -4.23
N ILE A 139 5.14 -9.52 -5.17
CA ILE A 139 6.44 -8.87 -5.11
C ILE A 139 6.46 -7.76 -4.06
N LEU A 140 5.42 -6.93 -4.00
CA LEU A 140 5.33 -5.86 -3.00
C LEU A 140 5.21 -6.43 -1.58
N ALA A 141 4.53 -7.57 -1.39
CA ALA A 141 4.47 -8.22 -0.08
C ALA A 141 5.85 -8.68 0.39
N LYS A 142 6.66 -9.26 -0.50
CA LYS A 142 8.03 -9.70 -0.20
C LYS A 142 8.98 -8.52 0.01
N ALA A 143 8.81 -7.43 -0.73
CA ALA A 143 9.63 -6.24 -0.59
C ALA A 143 9.36 -5.51 0.74
N LEU A 144 8.10 -5.39 1.17
CA LEU A 144 7.71 -4.62 2.36
C LEU A 144 8.42 -5.04 3.65
N PHE A 145 8.80 -6.31 3.78
CA PHE A 145 9.45 -6.83 4.97
C PHE A 145 10.79 -6.14 5.24
N ALA A 146 11.58 -5.85 4.21
CA ALA A 146 12.90 -5.24 4.37
C ALA A 146 12.89 -3.71 4.26
N VAL A 147 11.72 -3.05 4.23
CA VAL A 147 11.65 -1.59 4.18
C VAL A 147 11.90 -0.98 5.56
N SER A 148 12.75 0.05 5.63
CA SER A 148 13.04 0.78 6.87
C SER A 148 11.78 1.44 7.45
N THR A 149 11.72 1.52 8.78
CA THR A 149 10.76 2.32 9.53
C THR A 149 11.40 3.53 10.23
N GLU A 150 12.70 3.75 10.03
CA GLU A 150 13.42 4.86 10.64
C GLU A 150 13.26 6.16 9.85
N GLU A 151 12.92 7.26 10.53
CA GLU A 151 12.63 8.53 9.87
C GLU A 151 13.88 9.27 9.36
N THR A 152 15.07 8.95 9.87
CA THR A 152 16.33 9.62 9.54
C THR A 152 16.87 9.25 8.15
N ARG A 153 16.47 8.09 7.61
CA ARG A 153 16.94 7.54 6.32
C ARG A 153 15.77 7.39 5.37
N GLN A 154 15.16 8.50 4.98
CA GLN A 154 13.92 8.51 4.18
C GLN A 154 14.04 7.71 2.85
N TYR A 155 15.19 7.72 2.19
CA TYR A 155 15.45 6.95 0.98
C TYR A 155 15.39 5.41 1.17
N LEU A 156 15.38 4.92 2.42
CA LEU A 156 15.15 3.51 2.76
C LEU A 156 13.70 3.20 3.17
N ASN A 157 12.85 4.23 3.31
CA ASN A 157 11.46 4.08 3.76
C ASN A 157 10.51 3.76 2.58
N GLY A 158 11.04 3.09 1.56
CA GLY A 158 10.31 2.70 0.36
C GLY A 158 10.92 1.49 -0.32
N VAL A 159 10.33 1.12 -1.45
CA VAL A 159 10.81 0.07 -2.35
C VAL A 159 11.37 0.73 -3.59
N TYR A 160 12.64 0.47 -3.88
CA TYR A 160 13.29 0.93 -5.09
C TYR A 160 12.88 0.04 -6.26
N MET A 161 12.20 0.63 -7.25
CA MET A 161 11.76 -0.03 -8.47
C MET A 161 12.54 0.55 -9.65
N HIS A 162 13.23 -0.30 -10.39
CA HIS A 162 14.03 0.14 -11.54
C HIS A 162 14.16 -0.96 -12.60
N VAL A 163 14.47 -0.56 -13.84
CA VAL A 163 14.91 -1.51 -14.87
C VAL A 163 16.34 -1.93 -14.57
N ALA A 164 16.58 -3.23 -14.58
CA ALA A 164 17.90 -3.80 -14.38
C ALA A 164 18.26 -4.74 -15.52
N THR A 165 19.53 -4.71 -15.92
CA THR A 165 20.09 -5.62 -16.92
C THR A 165 21.26 -6.37 -16.30
N ASP A 166 21.14 -7.69 -16.18
CA ASP A 166 22.19 -8.58 -15.71
C ASP A 166 22.55 -9.52 -16.88
N GLY A 167 23.67 -9.28 -17.56
CA GLY A 167 24.00 -10.01 -18.79
C GLY A 167 23.05 -9.67 -19.94
N ASP A 168 22.44 -10.69 -20.56
CA ASP A 168 21.46 -10.54 -21.64
C ASP A 168 20.01 -10.39 -21.13
N GLU A 169 19.78 -10.59 -19.83
CA GLU A 169 18.43 -10.53 -19.25
C GLU A 169 18.13 -9.12 -18.72
N THR A 170 16.94 -8.59 -19.08
CA THR A 170 16.43 -7.33 -18.55
C THR A 170 15.13 -7.57 -17.80
N ALA A 171 15.03 -7.02 -16.59
CA ALA A 171 13.93 -7.24 -15.67
C ALA A 171 13.47 -5.93 -15.01
N LEU A 172 12.23 -5.92 -14.52
CA LEU A 172 11.76 -4.91 -13.58
C LEU A 172 12.10 -5.39 -12.16
N ARG A 173 13.03 -4.69 -11.51
CA ARG A 173 13.58 -5.07 -10.22
C ARG A 173 13.03 -4.21 -9.09
N PHE A 174 12.76 -4.86 -7.96
CA PHE A 174 12.28 -4.27 -6.72
C PHE A 174 13.28 -4.58 -5.61
N VAL A 175 13.76 -3.53 -4.93
CA VAL A 175 14.74 -3.64 -3.85
C VAL A 175 14.27 -2.88 -2.62
N SER A 176 14.43 -3.47 -1.45
CA SER A 176 14.20 -2.82 -0.17
C SER A 176 15.25 -3.24 0.85
N THR A 177 15.64 -2.31 1.72
CA THR A 177 16.58 -2.56 2.81
C THR A 177 16.34 -1.59 3.97
N ASP A 178 16.60 -2.06 5.19
CA ASP A 178 16.61 -1.26 6.42
C ASP A 178 18.05 -1.00 6.90
N GLY A 179 19.05 -1.44 6.12
CA GLY A 179 20.47 -1.42 6.47
C GLY A 179 20.95 -2.65 7.25
N HIS A 180 20.04 -3.50 7.73
CA HIS A 180 20.36 -4.77 8.40
C HIS A 180 20.04 -5.99 7.53
N ARG A 181 19.04 -5.88 6.67
CA ARG A 181 18.61 -6.93 5.74
C ARG A 181 18.14 -6.32 4.43
N LEU A 182 18.20 -7.10 3.36
CA LEU A 182 17.83 -6.66 2.01
C LEU A 182 16.94 -7.72 1.34
N ALA A 183 15.93 -7.26 0.61
CA ALA A 183 15.17 -8.07 -0.33
C ALA A 183 15.39 -7.56 -1.76
N ARG A 184 15.78 -8.45 -2.68
CA ARG A 184 15.84 -8.22 -4.13
C ARG A 184 14.87 -9.15 -4.82
N LEU A 185 13.98 -8.60 -5.63
CA LEU A 185 12.93 -9.33 -6.32
C LEU A 185 12.80 -8.82 -7.74
N GLU A 186 12.39 -9.68 -8.66
CA GLU A 186 12.31 -9.36 -10.09
C GLU A 186 11.01 -9.88 -10.71
N LEU A 187 10.54 -9.13 -11.69
CA LEU A 187 9.56 -9.54 -12.69
C LEU A 187 10.19 -9.43 -14.06
N SER A 188 9.72 -10.22 -15.02
CA SER A 188 10.01 -9.98 -16.43
C SER A 188 9.67 -8.53 -16.78
N LEU A 189 10.50 -7.88 -17.58
CA LEU A 189 10.28 -6.48 -17.97
C LEU A 189 8.97 -6.36 -18.75
N PRO A 190 7.96 -5.64 -18.23
CA PRO A 190 6.71 -5.44 -18.96
C PRO A 190 6.94 -4.51 -20.16
N GLU A 191 6.14 -4.68 -21.20
CA GLU A 191 6.17 -3.82 -22.37
C GLU A 191 5.94 -2.35 -21.97
N GLY A 192 6.73 -1.44 -22.52
CA GLY A 192 6.68 -0.01 -22.19
C GLY A 192 7.52 0.43 -20.99
N ALA A 193 8.02 -0.48 -20.15
CA ALA A 193 8.79 -0.10 -18.96
C ALA A 193 10.28 0.18 -19.17
N LYS A 194 10.83 -0.05 -20.38
CA LYS A 194 12.27 -0.01 -20.65
C LYS A 194 12.96 1.31 -20.27
N GLU A 195 12.25 2.42 -20.48
CA GLU A 195 12.76 3.78 -20.20
C GLU A 195 12.50 4.23 -18.75
N LEU A 196 12.00 3.34 -17.87
CA LEU A 196 11.73 3.67 -16.48
C LEU A 196 13.04 3.92 -15.73
N ASN A 197 13.25 5.17 -15.33
CA ASN A 197 14.27 5.54 -14.36
C ASN A 197 13.96 4.92 -13.00
N GLY A 198 15.01 4.64 -12.22
CA GLY A 198 14.84 4.10 -10.88
C GLY A 198 14.07 5.06 -9.97
N VAL A 199 13.04 4.56 -9.30
CA VAL A 199 12.18 5.34 -8.40
C VAL A 199 12.04 4.66 -7.04
N ILE A 200 11.84 5.44 -5.98
CA ILE A 200 11.60 4.91 -4.63
C ILE A 200 10.13 5.10 -4.27
N ILE A 201 9.39 3.99 -4.23
CA ILE A 201 7.96 3.98 -3.91
C ILE A 201 7.80 3.97 -2.38
N PRO A 202 7.15 4.97 -1.75
CA PRO A 202 7.03 5.02 -0.29
C PRO A 202 6.34 3.79 0.30
N ARG A 203 6.75 3.38 1.51
CA ARG A 203 6.19 2.20 2.21
C ARG A 203 4.65 2.19 2.25
N ARG A 204 4.05 3.34 2.56
CA ARG A 204 2.58 3.47 2.61
C ARG A 204 1.95 3.26 1.24
N THR A 205 2.55 3.85 0.21
CA THR A 205 2.16 3.68 -1.20
C THR A 205 2.20 2.20 -1.60
N VAL A 206 3.24 1.48 -1.22
CA VAL A 206 3.36 0.03 -1.48
C VAL A 206 2.23 -0.76 -0.80
N VAL A 207 1.86 -0.41 0.44
CA VAL A 207 0.74 -1.07 1.15
C VAL A 207 -0.59 -0.82 0.43
N GLU A 208 -0.85 0.42 0.00
CA GLU A 208 -2.11 0.77 -0.66
C GLU A 208 -2.19 0.23 -2.10
N LEU A 209 -1.08 0.23 -2.86
CA LEU A 209 -1.01 -0.42 -4.18
C LEU A 209 -1.33 -1.92 -4.09
N ARG A 210 -0.89 -2.61 -3.04
CA ARG A 210 -1.26 -4.02 -2.81
C ARG A 210 -2.75 -4.21 -2.62
N LYS A 211 -3.40 -3.33 -1.84
CA LYS A 211 -4.86 -3.35 -1.65
C LYS A 211 -5.61 -3.03 -2.95
N LEU A 212 -5.08 -2.09 -3.73
CA LEU A 212 -5.63 -1.76 -5.06
C LEU A 212 -5.54 -2.96 -6.01
N ALA A 213 -4.46 -3.73 -5.97
CA ALA A 213 -4.31 -4.96 -6.74
C ALA A 213 -5.21 -6.13 -6.29
N GLU A 214 -6.07 -5.95 -5.29
CA GLU A 214 -7.14 -6.89 -4.97
C GLU A 214 -8.42 -6.62 -5.76
N THR A 215 -8.52 -5.48 -6.47
CA THR A 215 -9.77 -5.04 -7.14
C THR A 215 -9.87 -5.40 -8.61
N CYS A 216 -8.76 -5.81 -9.22
CA CYS A 216 -8.62 -6.05 -10.65
C CYS A 216 -7.53 -7.09 -10.93
N ASP A 217 -7.48 -7.61 -12.15
CA ASP A 217 -6.48 -8.59 -12.57
C ASP A 217 -5.16 -7.94 -13.05
N GLU A 218 -5.22 -6.69 -13.48
CA GLU A 218 -4.09 -5.92 -14.01
C GLU A 218 -4.20 -4.45 -13.60
N LEU A 219 -3.07 -3.81 -13.30
CA LEU A 219 -2.97 -2.37 -13.08
C LEU A 219 -2.14 -1.74 -14.19
N LYS A 220 -2.61 -0.59 -14.66
CA LYS A 220 -1.82 0.30 -15.49
C LYS A 220 -1.06 1.27 -14.59
N LEU A 221 0.27 1.29 -14.70
CA LEU A 221 1.13 2.22 -13.98
C LEU A 221 1.64 3.31 -14.92
N THR A 222 1.64 4.55 -14.47
CA THR A 222 2.28 5.69 -15.11
C THR A 222 3.21 6.37 -14.11
N ILE A 223 4.49 6.50 -14.44
CA ILE A 223 5.52 6.89 -13.48
C ILE A 223 6.47 7.91 -14.10
N ASN A 224 6.69 9.02 -13.39
CA ASN A 224 7.76 9.98 -13.68
C ASN A 224 8.72 10.10 -12.49
N ASP A 225 9.55 11.15 -12.46
CA ASP A 225 10.54 11.39 -11.40
C ASP A 225 9.93 11.72 -10.03
N LYS A 226 8.68 12.19 -9.99
CA LYS A 226 8.04 12.72 -8.77
C LYS A 226 6.86 11.90 -8.28
N LYS A 227 6.18 11.20 -9.17
CA LYS A 227 4.91 10.54 -8.88
C LYS A 227 4.76 9.20 -9.57
N LEU A 228 3.95 8.37 -8.94
CA LEU A 228 3.40 7.14 -9.48
C LEU A 228 1.88 7.27 -9.52
N GLN A 229 1.28 6.94 -10.65
CA GLN A 229 -0.16 6.75 -10.80
C GLN A 229 -0.43 5.28 -11.13
N ALA A 230 -1.45 4.72 -10.50
CA ALA A 230 -1.96 3.38 -10.75
C ALA A 230 -3.46 3.46 -11.07
N GLU A 231 -3.85 2.90 -12.21
CA GLU A 231 -5.23 2.83 -12.66
C GLU A 231 -5.72 1.38 -12.54
N ALA A 232 -6.87 1.19 -11.87
CA ALA A 232 -7.51 -0.11 -11.63
C ALA A 232 -9.02 0.01 -11.91
N GLY A 233 -9.38 -0.13 -13.19
CA GLY A 233 -10.75 0.17 -13.65
C GLY A 233 -11.09 1.65 -13.39
N ASP A 234 -12.17 1.90 -12.64
CA ASP A 234 -12.64 3.25 -12.31
C ASP A 234 -11.91 3.90 -11.11
N LEU A 235 -10.87 3.25 -10.58
CA LEU A 235 -10.04 3.77 -9.50
C LEU A 235 -8.73 4.33 -10.05
N ILE A 236 -8.42 5.55 -9.66
CA ILE A 236 -7.15 6.22 -9.92
C ILE A 236 -6.48 6.47 -8.58
N PHE A 237 -5.31 5.86 -8.40
CA PHE A 237 -4.44 6.04 -7.25
C PHE A 237 -3.22 6.84 -7.69
N THR A 238 -2.89 7.92 -7.00
CA THR A 238 -1.70 8.72 -7.28
C THR A 238 -0.90 8.89 -6.00
N SER A 239 0.42 8.77 -6.07
CA SER A 239 1.30 9.00 -4.93
C SER A 239 2.58 9.70 -5.33
N LYS A 240 3.11 10.53 -4.42
CA LYS A 240 4.48 11.04 -4.51
C LYS A 240 5.48 9.89 -4.38
N LEU A 241 6.63 10.06 -5.02
CA LEU A 241 7.82 9.23 -4.82
C LEU A 241 8.70 9.84 -3.74
N ILE A 242 9.58 9.03 -3.15
CA ILE A 242 10.61 9.55 -2.25
C ILE A 242 11.71 10.17 -3.11
N ASP A 243 11.98 11.45 -2.88
CA ASP A 243 13.12 12.14 -3.48
C ASP A 243 14.42 11.68 -2.81
N GLY A 244 15.39 11.26 -3.62
CA GLY A 244 16.68 10.76 -3.16
C GLY A 244 17.22 9.60 -3.97
N THR A 245 18.52 9.36 -3.81
CA THR A 245 19.22 8.26 -4.48
C THR A 245 19.18 7.01 -3.62
N PHE A 246 18.67 5.91 -4.15
CA PHE A 246 18.76 4.62 -3.46
C PHE A 246 20.22 4.16 -3.43
N PRO A 247 20.72 3.57 -2.32
CA PRO A 247 22.12 3.13 -2.25
C PRO A 247 22.48 2.11 -3.33
N ASP A 248 23.77 2.04 -3.68
CA ASP A 248 24.33 1.00 -4.55
C ASP A 248 24.27 -0.37 -3.84
N TYR A 249 23.09 -0.98 -3.92
CA TYR A 249 22.76 -2.20 -3.20
C TYR A 249 23.49 -3.44 -3.75
N GLN A 250 23.99 -3.38 -4.99
CA GLN A 250 24.68 -4.52 -5.59
C GLN A 250 25.96 -4.85 -4.81
N ARG A 251 26.62 -3.83 -4.24
CA ARG A 251 27.84 -3.98 -3.44
C ARG A 251 27.65 -4.77 -2.15
N VAL A 252 26.42 -4.86 -1.63
CA VAL A 252 26.14 -5.58 -0.37
C VAL A 252 25.61 -6.98 -0.58
N ILE A 253 25.33 -7.38 -1.82
CA ILE A 253 24.90 -8.75 -2.13
C ILE A 253 26.17 -9.59 -2.35
N PRO A 254 26.48 -10.55 -1.45
CA PRO A 254 27.69 -11.36 -1.59
C PRO A 254 27.59 -12.28 -2.81
N SER A 255 28.62 -12.29 -3.66
CA SER A 255 28.69 -13.08 -4.89
C SER A 255 29.65 -14.28 -4.82
N ASP A 256 30.51 -14.37 -3.80
CA ASP A 256 31.52 -15.44 -3.64
C ASP A 256 31.40 -16.13 -2.27
N ASN A 257 30.16 -16.43 -1.84
CA ASN A 257 29.93 -17.23 -0.64
C ASN A 257 30.24 -18.70 -0.94
N LYS A 258 31.35 -19.20 -0.38
CA LYS A 258 31.83 -20.59 -0.63
C LYS A 258 31.21 -21.66 0.28
N LYS A 259 30.42 -21.23 1.27
CA LYS A 259 29.77 -22.10 2.23
C LYS A 259 28.27 -22.09 1.94
N GLU A 260 27.81 -23.17 1.35
CA GLU A 260 26.40 -23.41 1.04
C GLU A 260 25.85 -24.40 2.07
N MET A 261 24.55 -24.29 2.34
CA MET A 261 23.82 -25.14 3.27
C MET A 261 22.36 -25.16 2.83
N ASP A 262 21.86 -26.35 2.55
CA ASP A 262 20.46 -26.59 2.25
C ASP A 262 19.73 -27.12 3.49
N VAL A 263 18.56 -26.56 3.76
CA VAL A 263 17.76 -26.90 4.93
C VAL A 263 16.28 -26.80 4.64
N SER A 264 15.50 -27.71 5.24
CA SER A 264 14.05 -27.60 5.22
C SER A 264 13.61 -26.27 5.84
N ARG A 265 13.05 -25.39 5.01
CA ARG A 265 12.52 -24.08 5.44
C ARG A 265 11.60 -24.21 6.65
N GLN A 266 10.71 -25.20 6.64
CA GLN A 266 9.76 -25.41 7.74
C GLN A 266 10.46 -25.83 9.03
N ALA A 267 11.42 -26.76 8.95
CA ALA A 267 12.17 -27.21 10.12
C ALA A 267 13.00 -26.05 10.72
N LEU A 268 13.72 -25.30 9.88
CA LEU A 268 14.49 -24.14 10.31
C LEU A 268 13.60 -23.10 10.98
N MET A 269 12.48 -22.73 10.36
CA MET A 269 11.55 -21.73 10.91
C MET A 269 11.00 -22.16 12.27
N GLN A 270 10.58 -23.41 12.41
CA GLN A 270 10.02 -23.92 13.66
C GLN A 270 11.07 -23.99 14.78
N ALA A 271 12.30 -24.39 14.46
CA ALA A 271 13.39 -24.42 15.42
C ALA A 271 13.80 -23.01 15.87
N VAL A 272 13.93 -22.07 14.92
CA VAL A 272 14.18 -20.65 15.21
C VAL A 272 13.10 -20.06 16.11
N ASP A 273 11.83 -20.33 15.81
CA ASP A 273 10.68 -19.84 16.60
C ASP A 273 10.78 -20.32 18.07
N ARG A 274 10.98 -21.63 18.29
CA ARG A 274 11.16 -22.21 19.63
C ARG A 274 12.37 -21.66 20.37
N VAL A 275 13.53 -21.63 19.71
CA VAL A 275 14.79 -21.14 20.33
C VAL A 275 14.70 -19.66 20.67
N SER A 276 13.98 -18.87 19.86
CA SER A 276 13.83 -17.43 20.08
C SER A 276 13.11 -17.05 21.39
N ILE A 277 12.35 -17.97 22.00
CA ILE A 277 11.66 -17.76 23.28
C ILE A 277 12.65 -17.36 24.38
N LEU A 278 13.85 -17.93 24.40
CA LEU A 278 14.90 -17.65 25.38
C LEU A 278 15.98 -16.71 24.83
N SER A 279 15.69 -15.96 23.75
CA SER A 279 16.60 -14.94 23.23
C SER A 279 16.47 -13.62 23.98
N HIS A 280 17.55 -12.84 24.02
CA HIS A 280 17.52 -11.50 24.60
C HIS A 280 16.43 -10.62 23.95
N GLU A 281 15.47 -10.11 24.73
CA GLU A 281 14.26 -9.44 24.22
C GLU A 281 14.51 -8.33 23.20
N LYS A 282 15.54 -7.49 23.44
CA LYS A 282 15.89 -6.36 22.55
C LYS A 282 16.57 -6.77 21.25
N SER A 283 17.57 -7.65 21.28
CA SER A 283 18.36 -8.00 20.09
C SER A 283 17.80 -9.21 19.34
N ARG A 284 17.06 -10.08 20.03
CA ARG A 284 16.53 -11.37 19.55
C ARG A 284 17.58 -12.17 18.78
N SER A 285 18.81 -12.10 19.24
CA SER A 285 19.94 -12.70 18.55
C SER A 285 19.91 -14.22 18.70
N ILE A 286 20.12 -14.91 17.59
CA ILE A 286 20.23 -16.37 17.51
C ILE A 286 21.58 -16.69 16.92
N LYS A 287 22.26 -17.68 17.50
CA LYS A 287 23.54 -18.18 17.00
C LYS A 287 23.32 -19.48 16.23
N PHE A 288 23.83 -19.49 15.00
CA PHE A 288 23.91 -20.67 14.15
C PHE A 288 25.32 -21.26 14.19
N GLY A 289 25.42 -22.52 14.63
CA GLY A 289 26.62 -23.34 14.58
C GLY A 289 26.50 -24.38 13.47
N LEU A 290 27.10 -24.12 12.31
CA LEU A 290 27.08 -25.03 11.18
C LEU A 290 28.16 -26.12 11.35
N HIS A 291 27.73 -27.37 11.33
CA HIS A 291 28.56 -28.57 11.34
C HIS A 291 28.22 -29.45 10.14
N LYS A 292 29.00 -30.53 9.93
CA LYS A 292 28.69 -31.49 8.86
C LYS A 292 27.31 -32.11 9.12
N ASP A 293 26.42 -32.01 8.14
CA ASP A 293 25.06 -32.54 8.11
C ASP A 293 24.12 -32.03 9.23
N ASN A 294 24.53 -30.99 9.98
CA ASN A 294 23.79 -30.49 11.14
C ASN A 294 23.96 -28.99 11.39
N LEU A 295 22.86 -28.30 11.67
CA LEU A 295 22.82 -26.92 12.11
C LEU A 295 22.35 -26.85 13.56
N MET A 296 23.25 -26.39 14.43
CA MET A 296 22.93 -26.08 15.82
C MET A 296 22.39 -24.66 15.93
N ILE A 297 21.20 -24.50 16.49
CA ILE A 297 20.51 -23.23 16.67
C ILE A 297 20.42 -22.97 18.17
N SER A 298 20.97 -21.84 18.62
CA SER A 298 21.03 -21.53 20.04
C SER A 298 20.71 -20.08 20.35
N ALA A 299 20.14 -19.83 21.52
CA ALA A 299 19.91 -18.50 22.07
C ALA A 299 20.09 -18.51 23.58
N ASN A 300 20.45 -17.36 24.13
CA ASN A 300 20.54 -17.13 25.56
C ASN A 300 20.05 -15.73 25.91
N ASN A 301 19.70 -15.53 27.18
CA ASN A 301 19.25 -14.24 27.71
C ASN A 301 20.09 -13.82 28.95
N PRO A 302 19.93 -12.58 29.44
CA PRO A 302 20.65 -12.09 30.63
C PRO A 302 20.35 -12.86 31.92
N ASP A 303 19.21 -13.54 31.98
CA ASP A 303 18.78 -14.34 33.13
C ASP A 303 19.44 -15.73 33.17
N GLN A 304 20.46 -15.94 32.33
CA GLN A 304 21.21 -17.19 32.21
C GLN A 304 20.36 -18.38 31.75
N GLU A 305 19.24 -18.12 31.07
CA GLU A 305 18.45 -19.13 30.41
C GLU A 305 18.99 -19.36 28.98
N ASN A 306 18.85 -20.59 28.49
CA ASN A 306 19.40 -20.98 27.21
C ASN A 306 18.53 -22.02 26.51
N ALA A 307 18.38 -21.86 25.19
CA ALA A 307 17.75 -22.83 24.30
C ALA A 307 18.78 -23.33 23.28
N LEU A 308 18.69 -24.62 22.95
CA LEU A 308 19.49 -25.26 21.91
C LEU A 308 18.62 -26.26 21.17
N GLU A 309 18.65 -26.21 19.84
CA GLU A 309 17.98 -27.17 18.98
C GLU A 309 18.87 -27.49 17.78
N GLU A 310 18.80 -28.73 17.31
CA GLU A 310 19.55 -29.21 16.14
C GLU A 310 18.60 -29.48 14.97
N VAL A 311 19.01 -29.05 13.78
CA VAL A 311 18.27 -29.25 12.53
C VAL A 311 19.21 -29.90 11.52
N LYS A 312 18.78 -31.01 10.91
CA LYS A 312 19.52 -31.63 9.81
C LYS A 312 19.60 -30.70 8.61
N VAL A 313 20.79 -30.61 8.02
CA VAL A 313 21.09 -29.81 6.83
C VAL A 313 21.95 -30.62 5.86
N GLU A 314 22.01 -30.19 4.61
CA GLU A 314 22.88 -30.75 3.57
C GLU A 314 23.89 -29.69 3.08
#